data_AF-A0A0B6AWZ9-F1
#
_entry.id   AF-A0A0B6AWZ9-F1
#
_cell.length_a   1.000
_cell.length_b   1.000
_cell.length_c   1.000
_cell.angle_alpha   90.00
_cell.angle_beta   90.00
_cell.angle_gamma   90.00
#
_symmetry.space_group_name_H-M   'P 1'
#
loop_
_entity.id
_entity.type
_entity.pdbx_description
1 polymer ?
#
loop_
_entity_poly.entity_id
_entity_poly.type
_entity_poly.pdbx_seq_one_letter_code
_entity_poly.pdbx_strand_id
1 'polypeptide(L)'
;MDYVFKRGRTEEAAEYALHIQCSWRIAKGNKIEDINEHTIVERVDSDEVGGLKIFLPQGYLLEVFPDTSEDDEYSEFSRLFKRKEDSSHFVVTGNGLKNE
;
A
#
# COMPACT_ATOMS: atom_id res chain seq x y z
N MET A 1 -3.50 22.85 -1.27
CA MET A 1 -4.53 21.97 -0.66
C MET A 1 -5.34 21.39 -1.79
N ASP A 2 -5.24 20.08 -1.98
CA ASP A 2 -5.90 19.35 -3.05
C ASP A 2 -7.10 18.57 -2.48
N TYR A 3 -8.09 18.28 -3.32
CA TYR A 3 -9.29 17.54 -2.93
C TYR A 3 -9.57 16.41 -3.90
N VAL A 4 -10.22 15.35 -3.42
CA VAL A 4 -10.73 14.23 -4.21
C VAL A 4 -12.23 14.05 -3.98
N PHE A 5 -12.96 13.72 -5.05
CA PHE A 5 -14.37 13.34 -4.94
C PHE A 5 -14.46 11.81 -4.91
N LYS A 6 -14.82 11.24 -3.76
CA LYS A 6 -14.97 9.79 -3.54
C LYS A 6 -16.32 9.49 -2.90
N ARG A 7 -17.02 8.47 -3.42
CA ARG A 7 -18.30 7.98 -2.88
C ARG A 7 -19.32 9.11 -2.58
N GLY A 8 -19.38 10.15 -3.42
CA GLY A 8 -20.29 11.28 -3.26
C GLY A 8 -19.83 12.38 -2.28
N ARG A 9 -18.62 12.28 -1.74
CA ARG A 9 -18.03 13.24 -0.78
C ARG A 9 -16.76 13.86 -1.34
N THR A 10 -16.53 15.11 -0.98
CA THR A 10 -15.24 15.79 -1.19
C THR A 10 -14.38 15.60 0.04
N GLU A 11 -13.20 15.03 -0.14
CA GLU A 11 -12.23 14.76 0.91
C GLU A 11 -10.91 15.47 0.59
N GLU A 12 -10.17 15.87 1.63
CA GLU A 12 -8.81 16.37 1.45
C GLU A 12 -7.94 15.25 0.87
N ALA A 13 -7.17 15.59 -0.16
CA ALA A 13 -6.27 14.65 -0.80
C ALA A 13 -5.07 14.37 0.09
N ALA A 14 -4.80 13.08 0.35
CA ALA A 14 -3.50 12.67 0.90
C ALA A 14 -2.35 13.11 -0.02
N GLU A 15 -1.21 13.48 0.56
CA GLU A 15 0.00 13.84 -0.19
C GLU A 15 0.62 12.63 -0.91
N TYR A 16 0.63 11.47 -0.23
CA TYR A 16 1.16 10.22 -0.75
C TYR A 16 0.05 9.20 -1.02
N ALA A 17 0.32 8.27 -1.93
CA ALA A 17 -0.52 7.11 -2.18
C ALA A 17 0.34 5.83 -2.27
N LEU A 18 -0.22 4.73 -1.79
CA LEU A 18 0.33 3.40 -1.93
C LEU A 18 -0.49 2.65 -2.99
N HIS A 19 0.17 2.22 -4.06
CA HIS A 19 -0.37 1.32 -5.08
C HIS A 19 0.12 -0.10 -4.79
N ILE A 20 -0.77 -1.09 -4.85
CA ILE A 20 -0.46 -2.49 -4.58
C ILE A 20 -0.92 -3.30 -5.78
N GLN A 21 0.04 -3.99 -6.43
CA GLN A 21 -0.18 -4.78 -7.65
C GLN A 21 -0.01 -6.28 -7.44
N CYS A 22 0.37 -6.70 -6.23
CA CYS A 22 0.43 -8.09 -5.83
C CYS A 22 -0.68 -8.45 -4.84
N SER A 23 -0.63 -9.66 -4.30
CA SER A 23 -1.58 -10.13 -3.30
C SER A 23 -1.50 -9.31 -2.01
N TRP A 24 -2.67 -8.93 -1.49
CA TRP A 24 -2.80 -8.21 -0.23
C TRP A 24 -4.07 -8.60 0.50
N ARG A 25 -4.11 -8.34 1.81
CA ARG A 25 -5.29 -8.55 2.66
C ARG A 25 -5.37 -7.53 3.78
N ILE A 26 -6.60 -7.22 4.20
CA ILE A 26 -6.87 -6.52 5.46
C ILE A 26 -7.50 -7.54 6.42
N ALA A 27 -6.95 -7.64 7.63
CA ALA A 27 -7.43 -8.57 8.65
C ALA A 27 -7.49 -7.94 10.03
N LYS A 28 -8.41 -8.42 10.87
CA LYS A 28 -8.47 -8.18 12.32
C LYS A 28 -8.45 -9.51 13.03
N GLY A 29 -7.32 -9.86 13.64
CA GLY A 29 -7.08 -11.22 14.10
C GLY A 29 -7.17 -12.22 12.94
N ASN A 30 -8.07 -13.21 13.03
CA ASN A 30 -8.26 -14.24 12.00
C ASN A 30 -9.39 -13.93 11.00
N LYS A 31 -9.95 -12.72 11.02
CA LYS A 31 -11.10 -12.34 10.19
C LYS A 31 -10.70 -11.29 9.17
N ILE A 32 -11.09 -11.49 7.90
CA ILE A 32 -10.94 -10.49 6.84
C ILE A 32 -12.10 -9.51 6.96
N GLU A 33 -11.79 -8.24 7.19
CA GLU A 33 -12.77 -7.17 7.40
C GLU A 33 -12.36 -5.92 6.63
N ASP A 34 -13.35 -5.14 6.20
CA ASP A 34 -13.14 -3.84 5.54
C ASP A 34 -13.02 -2.72 6.57
N ILE A 35 -12.24 -1.69 6.26
CA ILE A 35 -12.04 -0.51 7.11
C ILE A 35 -12.71 0.68 6.42
N ASN A 36 -13.86 1.09 6.95
CA ASN A 36 -14.68 2.16 6.36
C ASN A 36 -14.44 3.54 6.97
N GLU A 37 -13.44 3.68 7.84
CA GLU A 37 -13.08 4.93 8.51
C GLU A 37 -11.65 5.35 8.21
N HIS A 38 -11.39 6.66 8.19
CA HIS A 38 -10.03 7.17 8.10
C HIS A 38 -9.27 6.75 9.36
N THR A 39 -8.16 6.06 9.18
CA THR A 39 -7.37 5.52 10.28
C THR A 39 -5.91 5.94 10.15
N ILE A 40 -5.24 6.06 11.29
CA ILE A 40 -3.85 6.46 11.37
C ILE A 40 -3.00 5.20 11.42
N VAL A 41 -1.87 5.17 10.71
CA VAL A 41 -0.93 4.05 10.78
C VAL A 41 -0.23 4.04 12.14
N GLU A 42 -0.26 2.91 12.85
CA GLU A 42 0.42 2.74 14.14
C GLU A 42 1.88 2.29 13.95
N ARG A 43 2.10 1.36 13.02
CA ARG A 43 3.42 0.79 12.74
C ARG A 43 3.48 0.25 11.32
N VAL A 44 4.68 0.26 10.75
CA VAL A 44 4.98 -0.39 9.48
C VAL A 44 6.19 -1.29 9.68
N ASP A 45 6.07 -2.56 9.30
CA ASP A 45 7.19 -3.51 9.22
C ASP A 45 7.33 -3.97 7.76
N SER A 46 8.56 -4.17 7.29
CA SER A 46 8.87 -4.79 6.00
C SER A 46 9.66 -6.08 6.21
N ASP A 47 9.63 -6.97 5.22
CA ASP A 47 10.47 -8.17 5.20
C ASP A 47 11.55 -8.09 4.10
N GLU A 48 12.35 -9.15 3.99
CA GLU A 48 13.50 -9.24 3.06
C GLU A 48 13.07 -9.56 1.62
N VAL A 49 11.80 -9.91 1.38
CA VAL A 49 11.27 -10.33 0.07
C VAL A 49 10.30 -9.32 -0.55
N GLY A 50 10.18 -8.13 0.05
CA GLY A 50 9.34 -7.04 -0.45
C GLY A 50 7.91 -7.01 0.09
N GLY A 51 7.60 -7.87 1.07
CA GLY A 51 6.36 -7.81 1.82
C GLY A 51 6.31 -6.64 2.80
N LEU A 52 5.08 -6.22 3.10
CA LEU A 52 4.79 -5.07 3.95
C LEU A 52 3.65 -5.39 4.91
N LYS A 53 3.82 -5.02 6.18
CA LYS A 53 2.79 -5.10 7.23
C LYS A 53 2.53 -3.71 7.78
N ILE A 54 1.32 -3.19 7.56
CA ILE A 54 0.85 -1.92 8.10
C ILE A 54 -0.15 -2.20 9.22
N PHE A 55 0.25 -1.89 10.44
CA PHE A 55 -0.56 -2.04 11.64
C PHE A 55 -1.42 -0.79 11.82
N LEU A 56 -2.71 -1.03 12.01
CA LEU A 56 -3.75 -0.02 12.12
C LEU A 56 -4.48 -0.19 13.47
N PRO A 57 -5.09 0.90 14.00
CA PRO A 57 -5.83 0.92 15.25
C PRO A 57 -6.83 -0.22 15.37
N GLN A 58 -7.14 -0.60 16.61
CA GLN A 58 -8.07 -1.69 16.91
C GLN A 58 -7.58 -3.07 16.44
N GLY A 59 -6.30 -3.22 16.14
CA GLY A 59 -5.68 -4.50 15.75
C GLY A 59 -5.92 -4.90 14.30
N TYR A 60 -6.25 -3.95 13.43
CA TYR A 60 -6.29 -4.19 11.99
C TYR A 60 -4.85 -4.28 11.43
N LEU A 61 -4.67 -5.13 10.42
CA LEU A 61 -3.42 -5.33 9.72
C LEU A 61 -3.71 -5.33 8.21
N LEU A 62 -3.07 -4.42 7.49
CA LEU A 62 -2.93 -4.53 6.04
C LEU A 62 -1.60 -5.24 5.76
N GLU A 63 -1.68 -6.39 5.11
CA GLU A 63 -0.51 -7.19 4.74
C GLU A 63 -0.43 -7.30 3.23
N VAL A 64 0.74 -6.95 2.69
CA VAL A 64 1.12 -7.09 1.28
C VAL A 64 2.15 -8.21 1.21
N PHE A 65 1.86 -9.24 0.43
CA PHE A 65 2.69 -10.42 0.31
C PHE A 65 2.94 -10.68 -1.18
N PRO A 66 4.12 -10.30 -1.69
CA PRO A 66 4.54 -10.68 -3.03
C PRO A 66 4.44 -12.20 -3.17
N ASP A 67 3.56 -12.64 -4.06
CA ASP A 67 3.37 -14.04 -4.40
C ASP A 67 3.64 -14.15 -5.89
N THR A 68 4.76 -14.77 -6.28
CA THR A 68 5.16 -14.85 -7.69
C THR A 68 5.14 -16.30 -8.17
N SER A 69 4.22 -16.58 -9.09
CA SER A 69 4.37 -17.71 -10.03
C SER A 69 4.82 -17.25 -11.42
N GLU A 70 4.67 -15.96 -11.74
CA GLU A 70 4.97 -15.35 -13.03
C GLU A 70 6.03 -14.26 -12.82
N ASP A 71 7.24 -14.70 -12.52
CA ASP A 71 8.43 -13.86 -12.32
C ASP A 71 8.95 -13.40 -13.70
N ASP A 72 8.41 -12.32 -14.23
CA ASP A 72 9.16 -11.50 -15.17
C ASP A 72 9.88 -10.39 -14.39
N GLU A 73 11.10 -10.05 -14.81
CA GLU A 73 12.02 -9.15 -14.11
C GLU A 73 11.49 -7.70 -13.93
N TYR A 74 10.31 -7.42 -14.48
CA TYR A 74 9.61 -6.15 -14.47
C TYR A 74 8.40 -6.11 -13.54
N SER A 75 8.07 -7.21 -12.85
CA SER A 75 6.91 -7.27 -11.97
C SER A 75 7.05 -6.33 -10.75
N GLU A 76 6.27 -5.25 -10.77
CA GLU A 76 6.08 -4.34 -9.64
C GLU A 76 5.09 -4.93 -8.63
N PHE A 77 5.49 -5.03 -7.36
CA PHE A 77 4.63 -5.51 -6.28
C PHE A 77 3.86 -4.37 -5.63
N SER A 78 4.54 -3.26 -5.35
CA SER A 78 3.93 -2.06 -4.78
C SER A 78 4.74 -0.80 -5.09
N ARG A 79 4.08 0.34 -5.02
CA ARG A 79 4.65 1.66 -5.27
C ARG A 79 4.12 2.68 -4.25
N LEU A 80 5.02 3.36 -3.56
CA LEU A 80 4.72 4.57 -2.79
C LEU A 80 5.13 5.79 -3.62
N PHE A 81 4.18 6.69 -3.84
CA PHE A 81 4.40 7.87 -4.67
C PHE A 81 3.69 9.10 -4.12
N LYS A 82 4.21 10.27 -4.49
CA LYS A 82 3.58 11.54 -4.21
C LYS A 82 2.52 11.82 -5.27
N ARG A 83 1.33 12.23 -4.86
CA ARG A 83 0.21 12.42 -5.79
C ARG A 83 0.39 13.70 -6.61
N LYS A 84 -0.02 13.62 -7.88
CA LYS A 84 -0.03 14.75 -8.85
C LYS A 84 1.34 15.39 -9.12
N GLU A 85 2.41 14.71 -8.73
CA GLU A 85 3.77 15.10 -9.03
C GLU A 85 4.41 13.90 -9.73
N ASP A 86 5.07 14.14 -10.87
CA ASP A 86 5.87 13.12 -11.55
C ASP A 86 7.27 13.14 -10.93
N SER A 87 7.31 12.80 -9.63
CA SER A 87 8.53 12.74 -8.83
C SER A 87 8.89 11.30 -8.53
N SER A 88 10.14 11.10 -8.14
CA SER A 88 10.69 9.79 -7.82
C SER A 88 9.75 8.95 -6.95
N HIS A 89 9.39 7.77 -7.44
CA HIS A 89 8.59 6.77 -6.77
C HIS A 89 9.48 5.76 -6.05
N PHE A 90 9.01 5.27 -4.91
CA PHE A 90 9.60 4.13 -4.24
C PHE A 90 8.88 2.87 -4.70
N VAL A 91 9.56 2.03 -5.49
CA VAL A 91 8.96 0.85 -6.13
C VAL A 91 9.60 -0.42 -5.59
N VAL A 92 8.77 -1.38 -5.20
CA VAL A 92 9.18 -2.71 -4.75
C VAL A 92 8.91 -3.69 -5.89
N THR A 93 9.94 -4.38 -6.37
CA THR A 93 9.89 -5.33 -7.49
C THR A 93 10.49 -6.69 -7.12
N GLY A 94 10.32 -7.69 -7.99
CA GLY A 94 11.01 -8.99 -7.85
C GLY A 94 12.53 -8.88 -7.82
N ASN A 95 13.10 -7.84 -8.42
CA ASN A 95 14.54 -7.55 -8.42
C ASN A 95 15.00 -6.64 -7.26
N GLY A 96 14.12 -6.36 -6.30
CA GLY A 96 14.37 -5.47 -5.18
C GLY A 96 13.82 -4.05 -5.39
N LEU A 97 14.43 -3.08 -4.70
CA LEU A 97 13.95 -1.70 -4.65
C LEU A 97 14.44 -0.89 -5.86
N LYS A 98 13.53 -0.14 -6.48
CA LYS A 98 13.83 0.81 -7.56
C LYS A 98 13.35 2.21 -7.19
N ASN A 99 14.05 3.21 -7.72
CA ASN A 99 13.67 4.61 -7.69
C ASN A 99 13.37 5.02 -9.13
N GLU A 100 12.10 5.30 -9.42
CA GLU A 100 11.60 5.63 -10.77
C GLU A 100 11.10 7.06 -10.86
#